data_AF-A0A535XKX8-F1
#
_entry.id   AF-A0A535XKX8-F1
#
_cell.length_a   1.000
_cell.length_b   1.000
_cell.length_c   1.000
_cell.angle_alpha   90.00
_cell.angle_beta   90.00
_cell.angle_gamma   90.00
#
_symmetry.space_group_name_H-M   'P 1'
#
loop_
_entity.id
_entity.type
_entity.pdbx_description
1 polymer ?
#
loop_
_entity_poly.entity_id
_entity_poly.type
_entity_poly.pdbx_seq_one_letter_code
_entity_poly.pdbx_strand_id
1 'polypeptide(L)' 'MADRPTDLVTVAARESALAIEVSGLRKAYGQHVALHDLNLTVEPGEV' A
#
# COMPACT_ATOMS: atom_id res chain seq x y z
N MET A 1 -14.21 29.37 7.97
CA MET A 1 -14.91 28.68 9.07
C MET A 1 -15.68 27.54 8.45
N ALA A 2 -15.19 26.30 8.67
CA ALA A 2 -15.77 24.97 8.38
C ALA A 2 -16.43 24.74 6.99
N ASP A 3 -16.23 23.64 6.27
CA ASP A 3 -16.07 22.26 6.73
C ASP A 3 -15.51 21.43 5.55
N ARG A 4 -14.60 20.49 5.85
CA ARG A 4 -14.11 19.51 4.87
C ARG A 4 -14.94 18.25 5.06
N PRO A 5 -15.59 17.68 4.03
CA PRO A 5 -16.00 16.29 4.11
C PRO A 5 -14.81 15.43 3.68
N THR A 6 -13.87 15.21 4.60
CA THR A 6 -12.95 14.07 4.53
C THR A 6 -13.65 12.88 5.15
N ASP A 7 -14.57 12.26 4.42
CA ASP A 7 -15.19 11.01 4.86
C ASP A 7 -15.73 10.21 3.67
N LEU A 8 -14.80 9.58 2.94
CA LEU A 8 -15.18 8.56 1.95
C LEU A 8 -14.01 7.60 1.75
N VAL A 9 -13.54 7.01 2.84
CA VAL A 9 -12.85 5.72 2.78
C VAL A 9 -13.66 4.75 3.61
N THR A 10 -14.78 4.31 3.03
CA THR A 10 -15.47 3.10 3.46
C THR A 10 -14.53 1.93 3.21
N VAL A 11 -13.64 1.65 4.17
CA VAL A 11 -12.89 0.39 4.20
C VAL A 11 -13.89 -0.68 4.56
N ALA A 12 -14.49 -1.27 3.53
CA ALA A 12 -15.32 -2.45 3.63
C ALA A 12 -14.45 -3.62 4.11
N ALA A 13 -14.24 -3.71 5.42
CA ALA A 13 -13.72 -4.87 6.10
C ALA A 13 -14.80 -5.98 6.02
N ARG A 14 -14.87 -6.67 4.88
CA ARG A 14 -15.57 -7.95 4.77
C ARG A 14 -14.55 -8.98 4.28
N GLU A 15 -14.28 -9.92 5.17
CA GLU A 15 -13.51 -11.15 4.99
C GLU A 15 -12.03 -10.94 4.63
N SER A 16 -11.22 -10.86 5.69
CA SER A 16 -9.77 -10.67 5.69
C SER A 16 -9.00 -11.83 5.06
N ALA A 17 -9.08 -11.97 3.74
CA ALA A 17 -7.93 -12.38 2.96
C ALA A 17 -7.01 -11.15 2.90
N LEU A 18 -6.07 -11.01 3.86
CA LEU A 18 -5.18 -9.84 3.93
C LEU A 18 -4.17 -9.89 2.78
N ALA A 19 -4.59 -9.47 1.59
CA ALA A 19 -3.69 -9.21 0.48
C ALA A 19 -2.82 -7.98 0.83
N ILE A 20 -1.52 -8.10 0.62
CA ILE A 20 -0.58 -6.97 0.80
C ILE A 20 -0.38 -6.33 -0.57
N GLU A 21 -0.80 -5.08 -0.71
CA GLU A 21 -0.54 -4.27 -1.91
C GLU A 21 0.54 -3.22 -1.59
N VAL A 22 1.61 -3.22 -2.38
CA VAL A 22 2.70 -2.26 -2.33
C VAL A 22 2.84 -1.66 -3.72
N SER A 23 2.72 -0.35 -3.84
CA SER A 23 2.83 0.35 -5.13
C SER A 23 3.81 1.51 -5.03
N GLY A 24 4.68 1.65 -6.04
CA GLY A 24 5.67 2.72 -6.14
C GLY A 24 6.75 2.70 -5.05
N LEU A 25 7.09 1.53 -4.50
CA LEU A 25 8.06 1.43 -3.41
C LEU A 25 9.47 1.81 -3.91
N ARG A 26 10.06 2.82 -3.27
CA ARG A 26 11.42 3.29 -3.50
C ARG A 26 12.26 3.16 -2.23
N LYS A 27 13.45 2.57 -2.34
CA LYS A 27 14.40 2.43 -1.24
C LYS A 27 15.82 2.66 -1.73
N ALA A 28 16.55 3.53 -1.03
CA ALA A 28 17.97 3.77 -1.27
C ALA A 28 18.76 3.66 0.05
N TYR A 29 20.00 3.20 -0.07
CA TYR A 29 20.98 3.15 1.00
C TYR A 29 22.20 3.97 0.56
N GLY A 30 22.33 5.18 1.10
CA GLY A 30 23.33 6.14 0.64
C GLY A 30 23.14 6.51 -0.83
N GLN A 31 24.16 6.29 -1.64
CA GLN A 31 24.14 6.53 -3.09
C GLN A 31 23.54 5.35 -3.89
N HIS A 32 23.25 4.21 -3.24
CA HIS A 32 22.78 3.01 -3.92
C HIS A 32 21.25 2.87 -3.84
N VAL A 33 20.59 2.74 -4.99
CA VAL A 33 19.14 2.50 -5.08
C VAL A 33 18.89 0.99 -5.00
N ALA A 34 18.26 0.54 -3.93
CA ALA A 34 17.94 -0.87 -3.69
C ALA A 34 16.57 -1.28 -4.24
N LEU A 35 15.59 -0.36 -4.24
CA LEU A 35 14.28 -0.57 -4.84
C LEU A 35 13.90 0.69 -5.60
N HIS A 36 13.47 0.53 -6.85
CA HIS A 36 13.03 1.63 -7.69
C HIS A 36 11.64 1.32 -8.28
N ASP A 37 10.61 1.94 -7.71
CA ASP A 37 9.24 1.91 -8.22
C ASP A 37 8.65 0.50 -8.27
N LEU A 38 8.83 -0.26 -7.17
CA LEU A 38 8.32 -1.63 -7.08
C LEU A 38 6.80 -1.62 -6.83
N ASN A 39 6.11 -2.41 -7.65
CA ASN A 39 4.70 -2.78 -7.46
C ASN A 39 4.63 -4.28 -7.14
N LEU A 40 4.03 -4.62 -6.00
CA LEU A 40 3.92 -5.98 -5.48
C LEU A 40 2.52 -6.16 -4.89
N THR A 41 1.89 -7.27 -5.26
CA THR A 41 0.68 -7.78 -4.62
C THR A 41 1.02 -9.15 -4.06
N VAL A 42 0.75 -9.38 -2.79
CA VAL A 42 0.92 -10.69 -2.14
C VAL A 42 -0.46 -11.19 -1.76
N GLU A 43 -0.86 -12.30 -2.37
CA GLU A 43 -2.11 -12.96 -2.02
C GLU A 43 -1.93 -13.85 -0.78
N PRO A 44 -2.95 -14.01 0.06
CA PRO A 44 -2.86 -14.90 1.22
C PRO A 44 -2.56 -16.35 0.82
N GLY A 45 -1.50 -16.92 1.40
CA GLY A 45 -1.06 -18.29 1.12
C GLY A 45 -0.02 -18.41 0.01
N GLU A 46 0.38 -17.30 -0.61
CA GLU A 46 1.52 -17.22 -1.53
C GLU A 46 2.83 -17.05 -0.74
N VAL A 47 3.90 -17.76 -1.13
CA VAL A 47 5.24 -17.74 -0.49
C VAL A 47 6.32 -17.57 -1.55
#